data_AF-A0A512M772-F1
#
_entry.id   AF-A0A512M772-F1
#
_cell.length_a   1.000
_cell.length_b   1.000
_cell.length_c   1.000
_cell.angle_alpha   90.00
_cell.angle_beta   90.00
_cell.angle_gamma   90.00
#
_symmetry.space_group_name_H-M   'P 1'
#
loop_
_entity.id
_entity.type
_entity.pdbx_description
1 polymer ?
#
loop_
_entity_poly.entity_id
_entity_poly.type
_entity_poly.pdbx_seq_one_letter_code
_entity_poly.pdbx_strand_id
1 'polypeptide(L)'
;MNSLSLITALLGVLALGSPLAAQEKTKVPVRETVLFPFDDHGLPFSKGLILTLNPGHKSDHSPSLGIDPKHPGTPVMPIGKKGDPDFPRAYFCGTILRVEGEYRMWYSGFDGHKRQVCYATSKDGAHWEKPKLGLVEYNGGKENNLVCIDGQEAMKGMINLVLHDPEDPDPERRFKMVREINPELKPAAISADGLHWKSVAGGRDIIHGGNMEPSGLIKFNGAYYIYGHGGPVPHPIQIRGYMRAQKRMMVTLMSYDFENWTAAGHVSFRRDDLPPRGIPDFEFHRGEQVHLGASVWNRGNVLLGFYGQYHNPTNDRRTSSCDIGLVVSSDGIHFKEPLPDFKIIPGFEEDDRAEPRITQGQAFHNIGDRTFVYYGIWTENDRNSPTGVRVATWPRDRLGYFAPVPSAEEAHCISSPISNVADESRVCLNVTGLSDAGAMTVEILDEQFRPLPGYAAADFVPITAKSGMHLPVAWRGGATLGQVKQPIRIRVNWSGENQENVRLFAIYLDQPSAPSK
;
A
#
# COMPACT_ATOMS: atom_id res chain seq x y z
N MET A 1 -31.03 -80.04 -0.54
CA MET A 1 -30.44 -81.12 0.28
C MET A 1 -28.98 -80.76 0.55
N ASN A 2 -28.63 -80.80 1.84
CA ASN A 2 -27.31 -80.88 2.48
C ASN A 2 -26.31 -79.73 2.21
N SER A 3 -25.97 -78.83 3.13
CA SER A 3 -25.55 -78.90 4.55
C SER A 3 -24.09 -79.31 4.77
N LEU A 4 -23.31 -78.34 5.30
CA LEU A 4 -22.07 -78.44 6.10
C LEU A 4 -20.85 -79.10 5.43
N SER A 5 -19.60 -78.76 5.71
CA SER A 5 -18.88 -77.74 6.48
C SER A 5 -17.42 -78.17 6.35
N LEU A 6 -16.46 -77.28 6.07
CA LEU A 6 -15.15 -77.39 6.73
C LEU A 6 -14.46 -76.01 6.76
N ILE A 7 -14.05 -75.68 7.98
CA ILE A 7 -13.44 -74.44 8.46
C ILE A 7 -11.91 -74.43 8.16
N THR A 8 -11.30 -73.26 8.39
CA THR A 8 -9.86 -72.90 8.60
C THR A 8 -9.25 -72.18 7.39
N ALA A 9 -8.69 -70.97 7.45
CA ALA A 9 -8.08 -70.21 8.54
C ALA A 9 -8.24 -68.69 8.38
N LEU A 10 -8.22 -68.01 9.53
CA LEU A 10 -8.32 -66.58 9.77
C LEU A 10 -6.96 -65.88 9.51
N LEU A 11 -6.95 -64.76 8.79
CA LEU A 11 -5.86 -63.77 8.84
C LEU A 11 -6.51 -62.39 8.85
N GLY A 12 -6.51 -61.76 10.02
CA GLY A 12 -7.05 -60.43 10.24
C GLY A 12 -6.11 -59.35 9.74
N VAL A 13 -6.67 -58.35 9.06
CA VAL A 13 -6.03 -57.05 8.83
C VAL A 13 -6.89 -56.01 9.53
N LEU A 14 -6.33 -55.38 10.58
CA LEU A 14 -6.88 -54.17 11.18
C LEU A 14 -6.74 -53.03 10.19
N ALA A 15 -7.87 -52.46 9.73
CA ALA A 15 -7.91 -51.15 9.12
C ALA A 15 -8.16 -50.10 10.22
N LEU A 16 -7.11 -49.37 10.58
CA LEU A 16 -7.21 -48.16 11.40
C LEU A 16 -7.91 -47.07 10.58
N GLY A 17 -9.10 -46.65 11.00
CA GLY A 17 -9.81 -45.53 10.42
C GLY A 17 -9.07 -44.21 10.68
N SER A 18 -8.79 -43.46 9.62
CA SER A 18 -8.32 -42.07 9.72
C SER A 18 -9.49 -41.15 10.08
N PRO A 19 -9.32 -40.16 10.98
CA PRO A 19 -10.36 -39.19 11.25
C PRO A 19 -10.51 -38.25 10.04
N LEU A 20 -11.75 -38.05 9.59
CA LEU A 20 -12.11 -37.03 8.60
C LEU A 20 -11.58 -35.68 9.07
N ALA A 21 -10.63 -35.12 8.31
CA ALA A 21 -10.30 -33.71 8.40
C ALA A 21 -11.55 -32.89 8.05
N ALA A 22 -11.95 -32.00 8.97
CA ALA A 22 -13.00 -31.03 8.70
C ALA A 22 -12.61 -30.23 7.45
N GLN A 23 -13.42 -30.35 6.40
CA GLN A 23 -13.35 -29.50 5.22
C GLN A 23 -13.60 -28.06 5.70
N GLU A 24 -12.54 -27.27 5.83
CA GLU A 24 -12.66 -25.82 5.91
C GLU A 24 -13.49 -25.38 4.71
N LYS A 25 -14.68 -24.84 4.97
CA LYS A 25 -15.48 -24.16 3.96
C LYS A 25 -14.58 -23.07 3.39
N THR A 26 -14.10 -23.26 2.16
CA THR A 26 -13.38 -22.24 1.39
C THR A 26 -14.26 -21.00 1.38
N LYS A 27 -13.89 -19.99 2.17
CA LYS A 27 -14.56 -18.69 2.18
C LYS A 27 -14.49 -18.15 0.75
N VAL A 28 -15.64 -18.00 0.12
CA VAL A 28 -15.77 -17.25 -1.14
C VAL A 28 -15.07 -15.90 -0.91
N PRO A 29 -14.12 -15.50 -1.78
CA PRO A 29 -13.46 -14.21 -1.61
C PRO A 29 -14.52 -13.10 -1.51
N VAL A 30 -14.35 -12.13 -0.63
CA VAL A 30 -15.26 -10.99 -0.55
C VAL A 30 -14.57 -9.85 -1.27
N ARG A 31 -15.26 -9.21 -2.23
CA ARG A 31 -14.82 -7.93 -2.78
C ARG A 31 -15.20 -6.86 -1.77
N GLU A 32 -14.22 -6.38 -1.03
CA GLU A 32 -14.39 -5.29 -0.06
C GLU A 32 -14.25 -3.94 -0.78
N THR A 33 -15.26 -3.07 -0.63
CA THR A 33 -15.12 -1.63 -0.93
C THR A 33 -14.90 -0.91 0.39
N VAL A 34 -13.90 -0.03 0.46
CA VAL A 34 -13.57 0.71 1.69
C VAL A 34 -13.72 2.21 1.46
N LEU A 35 -14.48 2.88 2.32
CA LEU A 35 -14.65 4.32 2.31
C LEU A 35 -13.91 4.92 3.51
N PHE A 36 -12.88 5.71 3.23
CA PHE A 36 -12.10 6.39 4.24
C PHE A 36 -12.58 7.83 4.44
N PRO A 37 -12.62 8.34 5.68
CA PRO A 37 -12.90 9.75 5.98
C PRO A 37 -12.01 10.74 5.22
N PHE A 38 -10.78 10.35 4.93
CA PHE A 38 -9.79 11.15 4.20
C PHE A 38 -9.86 10.98 2.67
N ASP A 39 -10.80 10.20 2.16
CA ASP A 39 -11.13 10.10 0.73
C ASP A 39 -12.43 10.89 0.47
N ASP A 40 -12.29 12.16 0.07
CA ASP A 40 -13.43 13.02 -0.23
C ASP A 40 -14.07 12.74 -1.59
N HIS A 41 -13.55 11.80 -2.39
CA HIS A 41 -14.28 11.27 -3.54
C HIS A 41 -15.22 10.16 -3.10
N GLY A 42 -14.79 9.28 -2.20
CA GLY A 42 -15.61 8.24 -1.58
C GLY A 42 -16.65 8.78 -0.60
N LEU A 43 -16.28 9.75 0.25
CA LEU A 43 -17.11 10.41 1.27
C LEU A 43 -17.11 11.94 1.09
N PRO A 44 -17.72 12.46 0.00
CA PRO A 44 -17.67 13.89 -0.34
C PRO A 44 -18.50 14.81 0.57
N PHE A 45 -19.51 14.28 1.26
CA PHE A 45 -20.40 15.10 2.08
C PHE A 45 -20.14 14.83 3.55
N SER A 46 -19.77 15.87 4.28
CA SER A 46 -19.66 15.85 5.74
C SER A 46 -20.27 17.12 6.33
N LYS A 47 -20.93 16.98 7.48
CA LYS A 47 -21.49 18.09 8.26
C LYS A 47 -21.12 17.90 9.71
N GLY A 48 -20.62 18.94 10.36
CA GLY A 48 -20.31 18.91 11.80
C GLY A 48 -19.15 17.97 12.18
N LEU A 49 -18.34 17.52 11.21
CA LEU A 49 -17.23 16.59 11.43
C LEU A 49 -15.88 17.28 11.20
N ILE A 50 -14.87 16.86 11.97
CA ILE A 50 -13.46 17.17 11.74
C ILE A 50 -12.72 15.94 11.24
N LEU A 51 -11.91 16.11 10.19
CA LEU A 51 -10.96 15.09 9.74
C LEU A 51 -9.69 15.16 10.60
N THR A 52 -9.23 14.01 11.08
CA THR A 52 -7.92 13.87 11.72
C THR A 52 -7.15 12.71 11.09
N LEU A 53 -5.89 12.92 10.74
CA LEU A 53 -4.98 11.85 10.33
C LEU A 53 -4.13 11.39 11.51
N ASN A 54 -3.78 10.11 11.53
CA ASN A 54 -2.94 9.50 12.56
C ASN A 54 -1.56 9.21 11.98
N PRO A 55 -0.46 9.71 12.58
CA PRO A 55 0.88 9.33 12.15
C PRO A 55 1.14 7.84 12.40
N GLY A 56 2.05 7.26 11.64
CA GLY A 56 2.44 5.86 11.81
C GLY A 56 3.35 5.67 13.01
N HIS A 57 3.08 4.62 13.78
CA HIS A 57 3.90 4.30 14.93
C HIS A 57 5.15 3.52 14.50
N LYS A 58 6.32 3.98 14.95
CA LYS A 58 7.64 3.44 14.59
C LYS A 58 8.56 3.11 15.78
N SER A 59 8.21 3.55 16.98
CA SER A 59 8.95 3.23 18.20
C SER A 59 8.07 3.50 19.42
N ASP A 60 8.56 3.15 20.59
CA ASP A 60 8.00 3.52 21.89
C ASP A 60 8.61 4.82 22.45
N HIS A 61 9.53 5.45 21.71
CA HIS A 61 10.37 6.54 22.20
C HIS A 61 9.79 7.95 22.01
N SER A 62 8.67 8.11 21.29
CA SER A 62 8.00 9.40 21.11
C SER A 62 6.54 9.36 21.59
N PRO A 63 6.29 9.44 22.92
CA PRO A 63 4.95 9.30 23.49
C PRO A 63 3.92 10.28 22.91
N SER A 64 4.37 11.44 22.40
CA SER A 64 3.51 12.46 21.80
C SER A 64 2.81 12.02 20.51
N LEU A 65 3.30 10.97 19.85
CA LEU A 65 2.74 10.44 18.60
C LEU A 65 2.09 9.06 18.80
N GLY A 66 2.04 8.59 20.04
CA GLY A 66 1.61 7.24 20.41
C GLY A 66 2.79 6.29 20.60
N ILE A 67 2.51 5.16 21.25
CA ILE A 67 3.47 4.06 21.42
C ILE A 67 2.85 2.83 20.77
N ASP A 68 3.61 2.17 19.91
CA ASP A 68 3.30 0.80 19.51
C ASP A 68 4.20 -0.19 20.26
N PRO A 69 3.68 -0.89 21.29
CA PRO A 69 4.47 -1.83 22.07
C PRO A 69 4.89 -3.08 21.28
N LYS A 70 4.33 -3.29 20.07
CA LYS A 70 4.70 -4.40 19.18
C LYS A 70 5.75 -3.99 18.15
N HIS A 71 6.20 -2.73 18.13
CA HIS A 71 7.19 -2.27 17.16
C HIS A 71 8.60 -2.69 17.58
N PRO A 72 9.46 -3.17 16.67
CA PRO A 72 10.83 -3.59 17.00
C PRO A 72 11.79 -2.43 17.37
N GLY A 73 11.41 -1.17 17.15
CA GLY A 73 12.26 0.02 17.37
C GLY A 73 13.52 0.08 16.51
N THR A 74 13.69 -0.86 15.57
CA THR A 74 14.88 -1.07 14.75
C THR A 74 14.44 -1.54 13.35
N PRO A 75 15.35 -1.55 12.34
CA PRO A 75 15.03 -2.13 11.04
C PRO A 75 14.48 -3.56 11.16
N VAL A 76 13.31 -3.83 10.57
CA VAL A 76 12.73 -5.17 10.44
C VAL A 76 13.54 -6.08 9.53
N MET A 77 14.32 -5.50 8.62
CA MET A 77 15.34 -6.22 7.86
C MET A 77 16.66 -5.44 7.90
N PRO A 78 17.65 -5.89 8.70
CA PRO A 78 18.95 -5.24 8.79
C PRO A 78 19.83 -5.55 7.57
N ILE A 79 20.94 -4.82 7.44
CA ILE A 79 21.98 -5.11 6.43
C ILE A 79 22.59 -6.52 6.62
N GLY A 80 23.23 -7.05 5.57
CA GLY A 80 23.97 -8.30 5.66
C GLY A 80 25.26 -8.19 6.48
N LYS A 81 25.97 -9.30 6.64
CA LYS A 81 27.33 -9.32 7.18
C LYS A 81 28.35 -8.98 6.10
N LYS A 82 29.58 -8.66 6.50
CA LYS A 82 30.68 -8.44 5.55
C LYS A 82 30.82 -9.61 4.58
N GLY A 83 30.77 -9.30 3.28
CA GLY A 83 30.83 -10.29 2.20
C GLY A 83 29.47 -10.68 1.62
N ASP A 84 28.36 -10.29 2.27
CA ASP A 84 27.00 -10.42 1.71
C ASP A 84 26.75 -9.32 0.66
N PRO A 85 25.85 -9.57 -0.33
CA PRO A 85 25.55 -8.63 -1.42
C PRO A 85 24.88 -7.32 -0.98
N ASP A 86 24.46 -7.22 0.27
CA ASP A 86 23.81 -6.06 0.88
C ASP A 86 24.58 -5.49 2.08
N PHE A 87 25.91 -5.70 2.10
CA PHE A 87 26.84 -5.05 3.03
C PHE A 87 27.84 -4.16 2.29
N PRO A 88 27.96 -2.85 2.62
CA PRO A 88 27.60 -2.28 3.91
C PRO A 88 26.19 -1.67 3.97
N ARG A 89 25.40 -1.72 2.88
CA ARG A 89 24.10 -1.04 2.86
C ARG A 89 23.00 -1.85 2.16
N ALA A 90 21.79 -1.72 2.69
CA ALA A 90 20.55 -2.21 2.09
C ALA A 90 19.58 -1.04 1.93
N TYR A 91 19.28 -0.66 0.69
CA TYR A 91 18.36 0.42 0.38
C TYR A 91 16.97 -0.11 0.05
N PHE A 92 15.94 0.62 0.49
CA PHE A 92 14.55 0.24 0.28
C PHE A 92 13.77 1.24 -0.58
N CYS A 93 14.12 1.26 -1.87
CA CYS A 93 13.21 1.65 -2.95
C CYS A 93 12.75 0.35 -3.66
N GLY A 94 12.28 -0.59 -2.86
CA GLY A 94 11.96 -1.96 -3.27
C GLY A 94 10.47 -2.26 -3.22
N THR A 95 10.12 -3.54 -3.30
CA THR A 95 8.73 -4.00 -3.29
C THR A 95 8.54 -5.11 -2.28
N ILE A 96 7.40 -5.12 -1.57
CA ILE A 96 6.93 -6.27 -0.81
C ILE A 96 5.57 -6.71 -1.34
N LEU A 97 5.44 -7.96 -1.73
CA LEU A 97 4.17 -8.57 -2.16
C LEU A 97 3.85 -9.77 -1.29
N ARG A 98 2.55 -10.05 -1.11
CA ARG A 98 2.10 -11.32 -0.53
C ARG A 98 1.73 -12.27 -1.65
N VAL A 99 2.43 -13.39 -1.73
CA VAL A 99 2.23 -14.42 -2.77
C VAL A 99 2.12 -15.77 -2.07
N GLU A 100 1.05 -16.52 -2.35
CA GLU A 100 0.84 -17.88 -1.83
C GLU A 100 0.95 -17.99 -0.30
N GLY A 101 0.51 -16.95 0.42
CA GLY A 101 0.53 -16.91 1.88
C GLY A 101 1.83 -16.40 2.50
N GLU A 102 2.89 -16.20 1.72
CA GLU A 102 4.19 -15.68 2.16
C GLU A 102 4.40 -14.23 1.68
N TYR A 103 5.04 -13.40 2.51
CA TYR A 103 5.51 -12.07 2.08
C TYR A 103 6.89 -12.20 1.46
N ARG A 104 7.03 -11.65 0.26
CA ARG A 104 8.25 -11.68 -0.56
C ARG A 104 8.72 -10.26 -0.78
N MET A 105 9.99 -10.00 -0.52
CA MET A 105 10.62 -8.69 -0.64
C MET A 105 11.71 -8.72 -1.70
N TRP A 106 11.68 -7.74 -2.59
CA TRP A 106 12.79 -7.37 -3.47
C TRP A 106 13.33 -6.03 -2.99
N TYR A 107 14.65 -5.93 -2.81
CA TYR A 107 15.30 -4.72 -2.29
C TYR A 107 16.68 -4.52 -2.93
N SER A 108 17.26 -3.31 -2.80
CA SER A 108 18.56 -2.99 -3.38
C SER A 108 19.68 -3.21 -2.36
N GLY A 109 20.43 -4.30 -2.47
CA GLY A 109 21.69 -4.50 -1.76
C GLY A 109 22.81 -3.67 -2.39
N PHE A 110 23.68 -3.09 -1.57
CA PHE A 110 24.90 -2.40 -2.00
C PHE A 110 26.12 -2.99 -1.30
N ASP A 111 27.02 -3.58 -2.09
CA ASP A 111 28.17 -4.34 -1.58
C ASP A 111 29.45 -3.51 -1.37
N GLY A 112 29.36 -2.19 -1.50
CA GLY A 112 30.53 -1.30 -1.55
C GLY A 112 30.92 -0.89 -2.98
N HIS A 113 30.46 -1.63 -3.99
CA HIS A 113 30.84 -1.41 -5.38
C HIS A 113 29.64 -1.30 -6.33
N LYS A 114 28.63 -2.17 -6.17
CA LYS A 114 27.47 -2.28 -7.08
C LYS A 114 26.16 -2.40 -6.30
N ARG A 115 25.07 -1.98 -6.95
CA ARG A 115 23.69 -2.17 -6.46
C ARG A 115 23.02 -3.31 -7.19
N GLN A 116 22.50 -4.26 -6.43
CA GLN A 116 21.92 -5.50 -6.94
C GLN A 116 20.59 -5.79 -6.26
N VAL A 117 19.70 -6.47 -6.97
CA VAL A 117 18.39 -6.85 -6.44
C VAL A 117 18.57 -8.10 -5.58
N CYS A 118 18.35 -7.94 -4.28
CA CYS A 118 18.35 -8.99 -3.28
C CYS A 118 16.90 -9.38 -2.93
N TYR A 119 16.76 -10.56 -2.33
CA TYR A 119 15.46 -11.15 -1.99
C TYR A 119 15.37 -11.54 -0.51
N ALA A 120 14.20 -11.38 0.08
CA ALA A 120 13.90 -11.85 1.44
C ALA A 120 12.45 -12.34 1.55
N THR A 121 12.18 -13.24 2.49
CA THR A 121 10.84 -13.75 2.77
C THR A 121 10.43 -13.53 4.22
N SER A 122 9.12 -13.50 4.46
CA SER A 122 8.55 -13.40 5.80
C SER A 122 7.17 -14.05 5.86
N LYS A 123 6.80 -14.60 7.02
CA LYS A 123 5.45 -15.13 7.28
C LYS A 123 4.53 -14.10 7.93
N ASP A 124 5.09 -13.09 8.57
CA ASP A 124 4.36 -12.11 9.38
C ASP A 124 4.64 -10.65 8.97
N GLY A 125 5.52 -10.43 7.99
CA GLY A 125 5.94 -9.12 7.52
C GLY A 125 6.87 -8.37 8.49
N ALA A 126 7.18 -8.92 9.66
CA ALA A 126 8.04 -8.28 10.67
C ALA A 126 9.40 -8.98 10.79
N HIS A 127 9.42 -10.31 10.71
CA HIS A 127 10.64 -11.11 10.77
C HIS A 127 11.02 -11.59 9.37
N TRP A 128 12.17 -11.14 8.88
CA TRP A 128 12.61 -11.39 7.51
C TRP A 128 13.80 -12.36 7.45
N GLU A 129 13.70 -13.33 6.56
CA GLU A 129 14.75 -14.31 6.25
C GLU A 129 15.36 -14.01 4.89
N LYS A 130 16.69 -14.07 4.79
CA LYS A 130 17.43 -13.94 3.53
C LYS A 130 17.79 -15.35 3.03
N PRO A 131 17.01 -15.96 2.12
CA PRO A 131 17.23 -17.33 1.71
C PRO A 131 18.49 -17.44 0.86
N LYS A 132 19.13 -18.60 0.91
CA LYS A 132 20.24 -18.95 0.02
C LYS A 132 19.67 -19.53 -1.27
N LEU A 133 19.58 -18.70 -2.31
CA LEU A 133 18.84 -19.03 -3.52
C LEU A 133 19.61 -19.96 -4.46
N GLY A 134 20.95 -19.99 -4.41
CA GLY A 134 21.74 -20.85 -5.28
C GLY A 134 21.77 -20.42 -6.76
N LEU A 135 21.28 -19.21 -7.07
CA LEU A 135 21.06 -18.76 -8.47
C LEU A 135 22.27 -18.08 -9.09
N VAL A 136 22.98 -17.27 -8.30
CA VAL A 136 24.01 -16.34 -8.79
C VAL A 136 25.33 -16.62 -8.09
N GLU A 137 26.41 -16.73 -8.87
CA GLU A 137 27.77 -16.79 -8.34
C GLU A 137 28.20 -15.42 -7.80
N TYR A 138 28.55 -15.37 -6.51
CA TYR A 138 28.93 -14.14 -5.83
C TYR A 138 29.96 -14.43 -4.74
N ASN A 139 31.09 -13.71 -4.77
CA ASN A 139 32.20 -13.88 -3.81
C ASN A 139 32.66 -15.33 -3.62
N GLY A 140 32.69 -16.12 -4.69
CA GLY A 140 33.19 -17.50 -4.70
C GLY A 140 32.18 -18.56 -4.25
N GLY A 141 30.88 -18.23 -4.19
CA GLY A 141 29.83 -19.25 -4.08
C GLY A 141 28.45 -18.74 -4.45
N LYS A 142 27.44 -19.61 -4.36
CA LYS A 142 26.03 -19.31 -4.68
C LYS A 142 25.11 -19.19 -3.46
N GLU A 143 25.69 -19.28 -2.26
CA GLU A 143 25.00 -19.24 -0.98
C GLU A 143 24.64 -17.79 -0.59
N ASN A 144 23.84 -17.12 -1.43
CA ASN A 144 23.42 -15.73 -1.30
C ASN A 144 21.95 -15.56 -1.75
N ASN A 145 21.39 -14.37 -1.56
CA ASN A 145 19.99 -14.05 -1.83
C ASN A 145 19.78 -13.15 -3.06
N LEU A 146 20.69 -13.21 -4.04
CA LEU A 146 20.54 -12.46 -5.30
C LEU A 146 19.55 -13.14 -6.24
N VAL A 147 18.65 -12.36 -6.84
CA VAL A 147 17.83 -12.81 -7.96
C VAL A 147 18.65 -12.77 -9.25
N CYS A 148 18.31 -13.65 -10.19
CA CYS A 148 19.02 -13.75 -11.47
C CYS A 148 18.23 -13.13 -12.62
N ILE A 149 18.94 -12.69 -13.65
CA ILE A 149 18.36 -12.22 -14.90
C ILE A 149 19.13 -12.78 -16.11
N ASP A 150 18.41 -13.05 -17.19
CA ASP A 150 18.96 -13.46 -18.50
C ASP A 150 19.99 -14.59 -18.39
N GLY A 151 19.67 -15.59 -17.55
CA GLY A 151 20.58 -16.68 -17.17
C GLY A 151 20.92 -16.62 -15.69
N GLN A 152 22.21 -16.71 -15.35
CA GLN A 152 22.70 -16.69 -13.96
C GLN A 152 23.35 -15.36 -13.59
N GLU A 153 23.10 -14.29 -14.36
CA GLU A 153 23.63 -12.98 -14.04
C GLU A 153 22.87 -12.36 -12.86
N ALA A 154 23.61 -11.69 -11.99
CA ALA A 154 23.00 -10.97 -10.89
C ALA A 154 22.23 -9.74 -11.40
N MET A 155 20.97 -9.61 -11.02
CA MET A 155 20.17 -8.46 -11.44
C MET A 155 20.67 -7.16 -10.79
N LYS A 156 21.05 -6.18 -11.61
CA LYS A 156 21.34 -4.80 -11.15
C LYS A 156 20.06 -4.01 -10.98
N GLY A 157 19.97 -3.20 -9.94
CA GLY A 157 18.83 -2.31 -9.73
C GLY A 157 19.00 -1.47 -8.46
N MET A 158 18.89 -0.15 -8.59
CA MET A 158 18.84 0.79 -7.48
C MET A 158 17.42 0.94 -6.93
N ILE A 159 16.45 0.89 -7.85
CA ILE A 159 15.01 0.83 -7.60
C ILE A 159 14.47 -0.42 -8.28
N ASN A 160 13.56 -1.13 -7.62
CA ASN A 160 12.95 -2.35 -8.13
C ASN A 160 11.47 -2.41 -7.74
N LEU A 161 10.61 -2.16 -8.73
CA LEU A 161 9.17 -2.14 -8.60
C LEU A 161 8.61 -3.44 -9.19
N VAL A 162 8.11 -4.31 -8.33
CA VAL A 162 7.57 -5.61 -8.72
C VAL A 162 6.05 -5.58 -8.67
N LEU A 163 5.42 -6.18 -9.66
CA LEU A 163 3.99 -6.40 -9.73
C LEU A 163 3.75 -7.90 -9.92
N HIS A 164 2.84 -8.46 -9.11
CA HIS A 164 2.32 -9.81 -9.32
C HIS A 164 0.97 -9.69 -10.05
N ASP A 165 0.92 -10.29 -11.24
CA ASP A 165 -0.21 -10.28 -12.17
C ASP A 165 -0.61 -11.73 -12.49
N PRO A 166 -1.28 -12.41 -11.55
CA PRO A 166 -1.63 -13.82 -11.67
C PRO A 166 -2.65 -14.09 -12.79
N GLU A 167 -3.22 -13.05 -13.41
CA GLU A 167 -4.22 -13.15 -14.48
C GLU A 167 -3.64 -12.98 -15.90
N ASP A 168 -2.34 -12.70 -16.05
CA ASP A 168 -1.71 -12.62 -17.39
C ASP A 168 -1.99 -13.90 -18.22
N PRO A 169 -2.27 -13.89 -19.52
CA PRO A 169 -2.41 -15.15 -20.25
C PRO A 169 -1.11 -15.99 -20.27
N ASP A 170 0.06 -15.34 -20.21
CA ASP A 170 1.37 -16.00 -20.25
C ASP A 170 1.89 -16.33 -18.83
N PRO A 171 2.09 -17.62 -18.49
CA PRO A 171 2.65 -18.02 -17.19
C PRO A 171 4.08 -17.54 -16.95
N GLU A 172 4.83 -17.13 -17.96
CA GLU A 172 6.17 -16.56 -17.79
C GLU A 172 6.14 -15.08 -17.37
N ARG A 173 4.95 -14.46 -17.33
CA ARG A 173 4.73 -13.03 -17.07
C ARG A 173 3.95 -12.74 -15.77
N ARG A 174 3.85 -13.72 -14.88
CA ARG A 174 3.14 -13.58 -13.58
C ARG A 174 3.77 -12.52 -12.69
N PHE A 175 5.08 -12.37 -12.77
CA PHE A 175 5.80 -11.27 -12.16
C PHE A 175 6.31 -10.35 -13.25
N LYS A 176 6.18 -9.06 -12.97
CA LYS A 176 6.62 -7.97 -13.83
C LYS A 176 7.45 -7.04 -12.97
N MET A 177 8.56 -6.55 -13.50
CA MET A 177 9.42 -5.61 -12.81
C MET A 177 9.74 -4.42 -13.71
N VAL A 178 9.65 -3.22 -13.16
CA VAL A 178 10.33 -2.03 -13.67
C VAL A 178 11.44 -1.67 -12.70
N ARG A 179 12.66 -1.52 -13.19
CA ARG A 179 13.82 -1.22 -12.35
C ARG A 179 14.61 -0.05 -12.90
N GLU A 180 15.27 0.69 -12.02
CA GLU A 180 16.25 1.69 -12.41
C GLU A 180 17.65 1.13 -12.17
N ILE A 181 18.46 1.03 -13.23
CA ILE A 181 19.87 0.58 -13.12
C ILE A 181 20.78 1.79 -12.86
N ASN A 182 20.53 2.85 -13.61
CA ASN A 182 21.12 4.18 -13.48
C ASN A 182 20.04 5.18 -13.95
N PRO A 183 20.27 6.48 -13.79
CA PRO A 183 19.19 7.40 -14.08
C PRO A 183 18.86 7.56 -15.57
N GLU A 184 19.68 7.05 -16.49
CA GLU A 184 19.39 7.01 -17.92
C GLU A 184 18.68 5.72 -18.38
N LEU A 185 18.57 4.69 -17.53
CA LEU A 185 18.15 3.35 -17.93
C LEU A 185 17.15 2.71 -16.97
N LYS A 186 15.88 2.62 -17.40
CA LYS A 186 14.78 1.97 -16.66
C LYS A 186 14.15 0.80 -17.42
N PRO A 187 14.81 -0.38 -17.47
CA PRO A 187 14.31 -1.53 -18.20
C PRO A 187 13.21 -2.27 -17.43
N ALA A 188 12.41 -3.02 -18.19
CA ALA A 188 11.47 -3.98 -17.64
C ALA A 188 12.02 -5.42 -17.67
N ALA A 189 11.49 -6.26 -16.80
CA ALA A 189 11.68 -7.71 -16.84
C ALA A 189 10.39 -8.45 -16.45
N ILE A 190 10.31 -9.70 -16.89
CA ILE A 190 9.23 -10.63 -16.56
C ILE A 190 9.79 -11.88 -15.88
N SER A 191 8.97 -12.54 -15.07
CA SER A 191 9.33 -13.78 -14.38
C SER A 191 8.09 -14.61 -14.06
N ALA A 192 8.24 -15.94 -14.06
CA ALA A 192 7.18 -16.86 -13.60
C ALA A 192 7.10 -16.92 -12.07
N ASP A 193 8.24 -16.80 -11.37
CA ASP A 193 8.37 -17.07 -9.94
C ASP A 193 8.86 -15.88 -9.10
N GLY A 194 9.29 -14.80 -9.76
CA GLY A 194 9.86 -13.61 -9.14
C GLY A 194 11.33 -13.75 -8.74
N LEU A 195 12.00 -14.85 -9.10
CA LEU A 195 13.41 -15.14 -8.78
C LEU A 195 14.27 -15.27 -10.05
N HIS A 196 13.71 -15.84 -11.12
CA HIS A 196 14.34 -15.99 -12.43
C HIS A 196 13.74 -15.00 -13.42
N TRP A 197 14.49 -13.94 -13.73
CA TRP A 197 13.98 -12.85 -14.55
C TRP A 197 14.50 -12.93 -15.99
N LYS A 198 13.69 -12.43 -16.92
CA LYS A 198 14.04 -12.24 -18.33
C LYS A 198 13.84 -10.79 -18.71
N SER A 199 14.82 -10.16 -19.33
CA SER A 199 14.72 -8.78 -19.81
C SER A 199 13.65 -8.67 -20.90
N VAL A 200 12.80 -7.63 -20.78
CA VAL A 200 11.88 -7.23 -21.84
C VAL A 200 12.61 -6.29 -22.81
N ALA A 201 12.23 -6.31 -24.09
CA ALA A 201 12.75 -5.42 -25.13
C ALA A 201 14.29 -5.39 -25.24
N GLY A 202 14.98 -6.48 -24.90
CA GLY A 202 16.44 -6.57 -24.92
C GLY A 202 17.13 -5.74 -23.82
N GLY A 203 16.43 -5.42 -22.74
CA GLY A 203 16.97 -4.63 -21.62
C GLY A 203 17.07 -3.13 -21.92
N ARG A 204 16.38 -2.65 -22.97
CA ARG A 204 16.27 -1.23 -23.30
C ARG A 204 15.35 -0.52 -22.31
N ASP A 205 15.54 0.79 -22.21
CA ASP A 205 14.66 1.67 -21.45
C ASP A 205 13.22 1.60 -21.98
N ILE A 206 12.24 1.40 -21.10
CA ILE A 206 10.82 1.27 -21.49
C ILE A 206 10.00 2.55 -21.27
N ILE A 207 10.57 3.54 -20.59
CA ILE A 207 9.93 4.84 -20.33
C ILE A 207 10.62 5.95 -21.16
N HIS A 208 10.65 5.73 -22.47
CA HIS A 208 11.33 6.55 -23.48
C HIS A 208 11.17 8.06 -23.28
N GLY A 209 12.26 8.78 -22.98
CA GLY A 209 12.27 10.24 -22.86
C GLY A 209 11.63 10.79 -21.58
N GLY A 210 10.98 9.93 -20.79
CA GLY A 210 10.49 10.21 -19.45
C GLY A 210 11.64 10.18 -18.46
N ASN A 211 12.33 11.29 -18.26
CA ASN A 211 13.35 11.43 -17.22
C ASN A 211 12.68 11.49 -15.83
N MET A 212 12.21 10.34 -15.38
CA MET A 212 11.63 10.13 -14.05
C MET A 212 12.41 9.07 -13.28
N GLU A 213 12.52 9.26 -11.97
CA GLU A 213 12.92 8.20 -11.03
C GLU A 213 11.63 7.47 -10.61
N PRO A 214 11.41 6.19 -11.01
CA PRO A 214 10.16 5.48 -10.72
C PRO A 214 10.11 5.06 -9.24
N SER A 215 8.93 4.98 -8.63
CA SER A 215 8.76 4.59 -7.21
C SER A 215 7.46 3.89 -6.85
N GLY A 216 6.48 3.84 -7.77
CA GLY A 216 5.26 3.06 -7.62
C GLY A 216 4.90 2.33 -8.91
N LEU A 217 4.40 1.11 -8.79
CA LEU A 217 3.91 0.30 -9.90
C LEU A 217 2.64 -0.44 -9.45
N ILE A 218 1.51 -0.18 -10.13
CA ILE A 218 0.24 -0.86 -9.87
C ILE A 218 -0.44 -1.27 -11.18
N LYS A 219 -1.39 -2.20 -11.05
CA LYS A 219 -2.46 -2.42 -12.03
C LYS A 219 -3.77 -1.91 -11.44
N PHE A 220 -4.48 -1.05 -12.17
CA PHE A 220 -5.75 -0.47 -11.76
C PHE A 220 -6.63 -0.25 -13.00
N ASN A 221 -7.92 -0.57 -12.91
CA ASN A 221 -8.88 -0.42 -14.02
C ASN A 221 -8.38 -0.94 -15.39
N GLY A 222 -7.67 -2.06 -15.39
CA GLY A 222 -7.16 -2.70 -16.62
C GLY A 222 -5.89 -2.07 -17.21
N ALA A 223 -5.32 -1.03 -16.59
CA ALA A 223 -4.05 -0.43 -17.00
C ALA A 223 -2.96 -0.61 -15.94
N TYR A 224 -1.71 -0.66 -16.38
CA TYR A 224 -0.53 -0.52 -15.56
C TYR A 224 -0.17 0.95 -15.42
N TYR A 225 0.23 1.36 -14.22
CA TYR A 225 0.64 2.72 -13.89
C TYR A 225 2.03 2.69 -13.26
N ILE A 226 2.93 3.54 -13.75
CA ILE A 226 4.18 3.86 -13.08
C ILE A 226 4.07 5.27 -12.53
N TYR A 227 4.32 5.38 -11.23
CA TYR A 227 4.47 6.65 -10.52
C TYR A 227 5.96 6.89 -10.27
N GLY A 228 6.41 8.12 -10.46
CA GLY A 228 7.78 8.53 -10.16
C GLY A 228 7.86 10.02 -9.93
N HIS A 229 9.05 10.53 -9.64
CA HIS A 229 9.28 11.98 -9.66
C HIS A 229 10.00 12.38 -10.93
N GLY A 230 9.69 13.58 -11.39
CA GLY A 230 10.36 14.20 -12.52
C GLY A 230 9.82 15.61 -12.75
N GLY A 231 10.32 16.25 -13.80
CA GLY A 231 9.67 17.41 -14.39
C GLY A 231 8.76 16.93 -15.53
N PRO A 232 7.51 17.42 -15.65
CA PRO A 232 6.49 16.89 -16.57
C PRO A 232 6.77 17.18 -18.03
N VAL A 233 7.68 18.10 -18.31
CA VAL A 233 8.07 18.49 -19.66
C VAL A 233 9.60 18.54 -19.70
N PRO A 234 10.26 17.96 -20.71
CA PRO A 234 11.63 18.32 -21.03
C PRO A 234 11.67 19.84 -21.28
N HIS A 235 12.28 20.60 -20.36
CA HIS A 235 12.48 22.02 -20.61
C HIS A 235 13.48 22.17 -21.78
N PRO A 236 13.22 23.03 -22.78
CA PRO A 236 14.06 23.14 -23.97
C PRO A 236 15.49 23.62 -23.68
N ILE A 237 15.73 24.15 -22.48
CA ILE A 237 17.07 24.45 -21.98
C ILE A 237 17.62 23.19 -21.29
N GLN A 238 18.42 22.41 -22.01
CA GLN A 238 19.31 21.40 -21.41
C GLN A 238 20.41 22.14 -20.63
N ILE A 239 20.27 22.22 -19.31
CA ILE A 239 21.41 22.49 -18.45
C ILE A 239 22.00 21.11 -18.10
N ARG A 240 23.29 20.89 -18.41
CA ARG A 240 24.01 19.60 -18.34
C ARG A 240 23.54 18.66 -17.22
N GLY A 241 23.25 17.39 -17.50
CA GLY A 241 23.10 16.31 -16.50
C GLY A 241 22.13 16.62 -15.35
N TYR A 242 20.91 16.08 -15.41
CA TYR A 242 19.87 16.20 -14.36
C TYR A 242 19.26 17.58 -14.10
N MET A 243 19.85 18.69 -14.57
CA MET A 243 19.37 20.03 -14.25
C MET A 243 18.15 20.44 -15.10
N ARG A 244 16.98 20.54 -14.46
CA ARG A 244 15.71 21.03 -15.05
C ARG A 244 15.22 22.27 -14.29
N ALA A 245 14.59 23.21 -14.99
CA ALA A 245 14.09 24.48 -14.45
C ALA A 245 12.89 24.36 -13.48
N GLN A 246 12.41 23.15 -13.18
CA GLN A 246 11.25 22.91 -12.33
C GLN A 246 11.58 21.93 -11.20
N LYS A 247 10.96 22.18 -10.03
CA LYS A 247 11.05 21.33 -8.84
C LYS A 247 10.48 19.93 -9.14
N ARG A 248 10.94 18.91 -8.40
CA ARG A 248 10.43 17.55 -8.59
C ARG A 248 8.95 17.46 -8.21
N MET A 249 8.15 16.93 -9.14
CA MET A 249 6.72 16.66 -8.97
C MET A 249 6.46 15.16 -9.19
N MET A 250 5.33 14.66 -8.70
CA MET A 250 4.89 13.31 -9.02
C MET A 250 4.38 13.27 -10.46
N VAL A 251 4.91 12.35 -11.24
CA VAL A 251 4.55 12.12 -12.63
C VAL A 251 4.11 10.68 -12.85
N THR A 252 3.15 10.48 -13.75
CA THR A 252 2.55 9.17 -14.02
C THR A 252 2.63 8.82 -15.50
N LEU A 253 2.99 7.57 -15.79
CA LEU A 253 2.90 6.94 -17.11
C LEU A 253 1.97 5.73 -17.04
N MET A 254 1.31 5.44 -18.15
CA MET A 254 0.35 4.35 -18.25
C MET A 254 0.69 3.40 -19.40
N SER A 255 0.30 2.14 -19.25
CA SER A 255 0.35 1.13 -20.30
C SER A 255 -0.81 0.15 -20.13
N TYR A 256 -1.35 -0.39 -21.22
CA TYR A 256 -2.39 -1.44 -21.15
C TYR A 256 -1.81 -2.85 -21.37
N ASP A 257 -0.57 -2.96 -21.84
CA ASP A 257 0.09 -4.23 -22.19
C ASP A 257 1.45 -4.43 -21.49
N PHE A 258 1.83 -3.48 -20.63
CA PHE A 258 3.10 -3.41 -19.89
C PHE A 258 4.34 -3.14 -20.75
N GLU A 259 4.20 -3.08 -22.07
CA GLU A 259 5.31 -2.93 -23.02
C GLU A 259 5.30 -1.54 -23.66
N ASN A 260 4.12 -1.05 -24.03
CA ASN A 260 3.92 0.23 -24.68
C ASN A 260 3.42 1.24 -23.65
N TRP A 261 4.31 2.12 -23.21
CA TRP A 261 4.04 3.17 -22.24
C TRP A 261 3.72 4.50 -22.93
N THR A 262 2.88 5.31 -22.32
CA THR A 262 2.61 6.68 -22.80
C THR A 262 3.91 7.47 -22.91
N ALA A 263 4.11 8.22 -23.99
CA ALA A 263 5.24 9.14 -24.11
C ALA A 263 5.02 10.44 -23.32
N ALA A 264 3.75 10.82 -23.14
CA ALA A 264 3.35 11.95 -22.31
C ALA A 264 3.11 11.48 -20.87
N GLY A 265 3.81 12.12 -19.92
CA GLY A 265 3.55 11.97 -18.50
C GLY A 265 2.51 12.96 -18.00
N HIS A 266 1.70 12.55 -17.03
CA HIS A 266 0.77 13.44 -16.32
C HIS A 266 1.40 13.93 -15.01
N VAL A 267 1.24 15.21 -14.65
CA VAL A 267 1.58 15.71 -13.30
C VAL A 267 0.49 15.28 -12.34
N SER A 268 0.72 14.19 -11.63
CA SER A 268 -0.29 13.63 -10.74
C SER A 268 -0.39 14.36 -9.41
N PHE A 269 0.72 14.90 -8.91
CA PHE A 269 0.76 15.65 -7.66
C PHE A 269 1.99 16.55 -7.60
N ARG A 270 1.84 17.68 -6.91
CA ARG A 270 2.91 18.67 -6.70
C ARG A 270 2.71 19.34 -5.34
N ARG A 271 3.79 19.86 -4.75
CA ARG A 271 3.76 20.53 -3.43
C ARG A 271 3.83 22.05 -3.51
N ASP A 272 4.07 22.62 -4.68
CA ASP A 272 3.92 24.04 -4.92
C ASP A 272 2.43 24.43 -4.97
N ASP A 273 2.14 25.71 -4.72
CA ASP A 273 0.78 26.25 -4.64
C ASP A 273 -0.09 25.91 -5.87
N LEU A 274 -1.39 25.68 -5.66
CA LEU A 274 -2.40 25.60 -6.72
C LEU A 274 -3.39 26.78 -6.59
N PRO A 275 -3.58 27.61 -7.63
CA PRO A 275 -2.91 27.58 -8.94
C PRO A 275 -1.40 27.89 -8.85
N PRO A 276 -0.57 27.36 -9.77
CA PRO A 276 0.88 27.49 -9.71
C PRO A 276 1.32 28.95 -9.69
N ARG A 277 2.19 29.29 -8.75
CA ARG A 277 2.90 30.56 -8.74
C ARG A 277 4.12 30.50 -9.67
N GLY A 278 4.66 31.67 -10.00
CA GLY A 278 5.91 31.75 -10.75
C GLY A 278 7.05 31.01 -10.03
N ILE A 279 7.98 30.44 -10.80
CA ILE A 279 9.14 29.74 -10.25
C ILE A 279 9.93 30.72 -9.36
N PRO A 280 10.04 30.50 -8.04
CA PRO A 280 10.65 31.46 -7.12
C PRO A 280 12.17 31.54 -7.28
N ASP A 281 12.78 30.45 -7.75
CA ASP A 281 14.22 30.32 -7.99
C ASP A 281 14.55 29.13 -8.89
N PHE A 282 15.78 29.09 -9.39
CA PHE A 282 16.36 27.97 -10.14
C PHE A 282 17.25 27.07 -9.26
N GLU A 283 17.19 27.20 -7.94
CA GLU A 283 17.96 26.38 -6.99
C GLU A 283 17.32 25.00 -6.88
N PHE A 284 17.78 24.05 -7.70
CA PHE A 284 17.13 22.76 -7.89
C PHE A 284 16.82 22.00 -6.59
N HIS A 285 17.69 22.05 -5.58
CA HIS A 285 17.49 21.33 -4.33
C HIS A 285 16.69 22.09 -3.29
N ARG A 286 16.45 23.40 -3.45
CA ARG A 286 15.70 24.21 -2.47
C ARG A 286 14.19 24.02 -2.60
N GLY A 287 13.47 24.20 -1.50
CA GLY A 287 12.01 24.26 -1.43
C GLY A 287 11.32 22.90 -1.31
N GLU A 288 10.00 22.94 -1.25
CA GLU A 288 9.14 21.75 -1.15
C GLU A 288 9.09 21.00 -2.47
N GLN A 289 9.30 19.69 -2.43
CA GLN A 289 9.28 18.84 -3.61
C GLN A 289 8.69 17.47 -3.30
N VAL A 290 8.34 16.74 -4.36
CA VAL A 290 8.09 15.30 -4.28
C VAL A 290 9.41 14.56 -4.50
N HIS A 291 9.84 13.77 -3.53
CA HIS A 291 10.97 12.84 -3.68
C HIS A 291 10.48 11.41 -3.92
N LEU A 292 11.24 10.69 -4.74
CA LEU A 292 10.91 9.48 -5.52
C LEU A 292 9.62 9.49 -6.36
N GLY A 293 8.53 10.11 -5.93
CA GLY A 293 7.17 9.93 -6.47
C GLY A 293 6.27 9.44 -5.35
N ALA A 294 5.36 8.51 -5.63
CA ALA A 294 4.61 7.80 -4.60
C ALA A 294 4.65 6.29 -4.82
N SER A 295 4.79 5.55 -3.73
CA SER A 295 4.32 4.16 -3.72
C SER A 295 2.80 4.18 -3.52
N VAL A 296 2.09 3.36 -4.28
CA VAL A 296 0.62 3.43 -4.37
C VAL A 296 0.00 2.09 -4.03
N TRP A 297 -0.91 2.09 -3.05
CA TRP A 297 -1.68 0.95 -2.63
C TRP A 297 -3.08 0.99 -3.23
N ASN A 298 -3.38 0.00 -4.07
CA ASN A 298 -4.72 -0.19 -4.62
C ASN A 298 -5.63 -0.89 -3.60
N ARG A 299 -6.62 -0.17 -3.05
CA ARG A 299 -7.66 -0.72 -2.15
C ARG A 299 -8.95 -1.12 -2.91
N GLY A 300 -8.88 -1.23 -4.23
CA GLY A 300 -9.98 -1.65 -5.09
C GLY A 300 -10.81 -0.48 -5.63
N ASN A 301 -11.33 0.37 -4.74
CA ASN A 301 -12.12 1.56 -5.10
C ASN A 301 -11.37 2.89 -4.91
N VAL A 302 -10.29 2.88 -4.14
CA VAL A 302 -9.48 4.06 -3.81
C VAL A 302 -8.01 3.67 -3.83
N LEU A 303 -7.16 4.61 -4.26
CA LEU A 303 -5.72 4.47 -4.25
C LEU A 303 -5.12 5.33 -3.15
N LEU A 304 -4.29 4.71 -2.30
CA LEU A 304 -3.57 5.40 -1.23
C LEU A 304 -2.09 5.51 -1.63
N GLY A 305 -1.63 6.73 -1.87
CA GLY A 305 -0.23 7.01 -2.21
C GLY A 305 0.55 7.50 -0.99
N PHE A 306 1.73 6.93 -0.77
CA PHE A 306 2.70 7.42 0.20
C PHE A 306 3.86 8.02 -0.58
N TYR A 307 4.16 9.29 -0.35
CA TYR A 307 5.10 10.03 -1.19
C TYR A 307 6.20 10.69 -0.36
N GLY A 308 7.38 10.86 -0.96
CA GLY A 308 8.50 11.51 -0.28
C GLY A 308 8.26 13.01 -0.13
N GLN A 309 7.98 13.44 1.09
CA GLN A 309 7.72 14.82 1.46
C GLN A 309 9.04 15.55 1.69
N TYR A 310 9.69 15.97 0.60
CA TYR A 310 11.01 16.58 0.62
C TYR A 310 10.96 18.06 0.96
N HIS A 311 11.73 18.45 1.96
CA HIS A 311 11.91 19.82 2.42
C HIS A 311 13.39 20.19 2.35
N ASN A 312 13.71 21.39 1.85
CA ASN A 312 15.07 21.90 1.95
C ASN A 312 15.11 23.44 1.97
N PRO A 313 15.61 24.06 3.03
CA PRO A 313 15.72 25.51 3.10
C PRO A 313 16.83 26.09 2.20
N THR A 314 17.75 25.26 1.69
CA THR A 314 18.88 25.72 0.85
C THR A 314 19.02 24.90 -0.43
N ASN A 315 19.93 25.29 -1.32
CA ASN A 315 20.29 24.49 -2.49
C ASN A 315 21.31 23.36 -2.18
N ASP A 316 21.82 23.28 -0.95
CA ASP A 316 22.68 22.18 -0.53
C ASP A 316 21.81 20.98 -0.15
N ARG A 317 21.97 19.86 -0.85
CA ARG A 317 21.19 18.64 -0.59
C ARG A 317 21.40 18.10 0.83
N ARG A 318 22.53 18.42 1.47
CA ARG A 318 22.86 17.99 2.84
C ARG A 318 21.96 18.60 3.91
N THR A 319 21.32 19.74 3.62
CA THR A 319 20.37 20.41 4.52
C THR A 319 18.93 19.95 4.34
N SER A 320 18.65 19.02 3.42
CA SER A 320 17.29 18.55 3.20
C SER A 320 16.81 17.59 4.28
N SER A 321 15.51 17.56 4.53
CA SER A 321 14.83 16.44 5.18
C SER A 321 13.83 15.81 4.21
N CYS A 322 13.43 14.57 4.49
CA CYS A 322 12.36 13.92 3.76
C CYS A 322 11.53 13.11 4.76
N ASP A 323 10.28 13.52 4.94
CA ASP A 323 9.24 12.74 5.61
C ASP A 323 8.49 11.90 4.54
N ILE A 324 7.45 11.15 4.94
CA ILE A 324 6.47 10.60 4.00
C ILE A 324 5.13 11.26 4.26
N GLY A 325 4.49 11.74 3.19
CA GLY A 325 3.13 12.27 3.18
C GLY A 325 2.12 11.28 2.60
N LEU A 326 0.82 11.58 2.73
CA LEU A 326 -0.30 10.77 2.24
C LEU A 326 -1.05 11.51 1.14
N VAL A 327 -1.23 10.87 -0.01
CA VAL A 327 -2.08 11.34 -1.10
C VAL A 327 -3.14 10.29 -1.47
N VAL A 328 -4.29 10.74 -1.98
CA VAL A 328 -5.41 9.87 -2.34
C VAL A 328 -5.85 10.15 -3.77
N SER A 329 -6.26 9.11 -4.49
CA SER A 329 -6.82 9.20 -5.84
C SER A 329 -7.92 8.16 -6.07
N SER A 330 -8.93 8.53 -6.87
CA SER A 330 -9.99 7.62 -7.34
C SER A 330 -9.80 7.18 -8.80
N ASP A 331 -8.94 7.86 -9.56
CA ASP A 331 -8.74 7.62 -11.01
C ASP A 331 -7.31 7.18 -11.38
N GLY A 332 -6.38 7.25 -10.44
CA GLY A 332 -4.99 6.85 -10.64
C GLY A 332 -4.11 7.86 -11.34
N ILE A 333 -4.61 9.07 -11.64
CA ILE A 333 -3.80 10.14 -12.24
C ILE A 333 -3.92 11.46 -11.49
N HIS A 334 -5.03 11.78 -10.83
CA HIS A 334 -5.17 12.98 -10.02
C HIS A 334 -5.07 12.62 -8.54
N PHE A 335 -4.04 13.12 -7.87
CA PHE A 335 -3.78 12.87 -6.46
C PHE A 335 -3.80 14.18 -5.67
N LYS A 336 -4.21 14.08 -4.41
CA LYS A 336 -4.16 15.20 -3.46
C LYS A 336 -3.91 14.72 -2.03
N GLU A 337 -3.36 15.61 -1.22
CA GLU A 337 -3.30 15.40 0.22
C GLU A 337 -4.68 15.62 0.84
N PRO A 338 -5.16 14.70 1.70
CA PRO A 338 -6.38 14.92 2.47
C PRO A 338 -6.23 16.05 3.50
N LEU A 339 -5.03 16.17 4.06
CA LEU A 339 -4.64 17.26 4.96
C LEU A 339 -3.25 17.74 4.50
N PRO A 340 -3.13 18.97 3.96
CA PRO A 340 -1.88 19.46 3.40
C PRO A 340 -0.72 19.38 4.40
N ASP A 341 0.43 18.93 3.91
CA ASP A 341 1.68 18.78 4.64
C ASP A 341 1.67 17.85 5.87
N PHE A 342 0.61 17.05 6.04
CA PHE A 342 0.58 16.07 7.13
C PHE A 342 1.63 14.96 6.94
N LYS A 343 2.52 14.85 7.92
CA LYS A 343 3.58 13.83 7.95
C LYS A 343 3.01 12.50 8.42
N ILE A 344 2.52 11.68 7.48
CA ILE A 344 1.95 10.36 7.80
C ILE A 344 3.03 9.43 8.36
N ILE A 345 4.29 9.58 7.93
CA ILE A 345 5.45 8.98 8.59
C ILE A 345 6.52 10.07 8.75
N PRO A 346 6.78 10.55 9.97
CA PRO A 346 7.81 11.55 10.22
C PRO A 346 9.21 10.94 10.20
N GLY A 347 10.18 11.56 9.52
CA GLY A 347 11.57 11.11 9.47
C GLY A 347 12.33 11.34 10.78
N PHE A 348 11.89 12.28 11.63
CA PHE A 348 12.62 12.66 12.84
C PHE A 348 12.56 11.64 13.99
N GLU A 349 11.64 10.68 13.97
CA GLU A 349 11.60 9.65 15.03
C GLU A 349 12.66 8.55 14.82
N GLU A 350 13.44 8.57 13.74
CA GLU A 350 14.55 7.63 13.62
C GLU A 350 15.68 8.02 14.59
N ASP A 351 15.92 7.18 15.60
CA ASP A 351 16.79 7.48 16.73
C ASP A 351 18.09 6.67 16.74
N ASP A 352 18.30 5.79 15.76
CA ASP A 352 19.51 4.98 15.60
C ASP A 352 20.65 5.71 14.87
N ARG A 353 20.57 7.04 14.79
CA ARG A 353 21.44 7.95 13.99
C ARG A 353 21.19 7.87 12.48
N ALA A 354 20.06 7.32 12.05
CA ALA A 354 19.62 7.51 10.68
C ALA A 354 19.45 9.00 10.35
N GLU A 355 19.70 9.36 9.11
CA GLU A 355 19.43 10.70 8.63
C GLU A 355 17.90 10.92 8.50
N PRO A 356 17.39 12.15 8.70
CA PRO A 356 15.95 12.46 8.62
C PRO A 356 15.48 12.57 7.16
N ARG A 357 15.80 11.54 6.38
CA ARG A 357 15.58 11.41 4.93
C ARG A 357 15.06 10.00 4.69
N ILE A 358 13.78 9.78 4.97
CA ILE A 358 13.14 8.49 4.72
C ILE A 358 12.65 8.40 3.27
N THR A 359 12.63 7.18 2.74
CA THR A 359 12.24 6.85 1.36
C THR A 359 11.25 5.71 1.38
N GLN A 360 10.15 5.88 0.67
CA GLN A 360 9.11 4.87 0.57
C GLN A 360 9.51 3.74 -0.39
N GLY A 361 9.13 2.50 -0.04
CA GLY A 361 9.08 1.38 -1.00
C GLY A 361 7.65 1.11 -1.44
N GLN A 362 7.48 0.36 -2.53
CA GLN A 362 6.19 -0.17 -2.99
C GLN A 362 5.77 -1.35 -2.10
N ALA A 363 5.40 -1.05 -0.86
CA ALA A 363 5.26 -2.05 0.19
C ALA A 363 4.27 -1.62 1.28
N PHE A 364 3.04 -2.13 1.15
CA PHE A 364 1.96 -1.87 2.10
C PHE A 364 1.12 -3.13 2.27
N HIS A 365 0.82 -3.50 3.50
CA HIS A 365 0.04 -4.71 3.78
C HIS A 365 -0.84 -4.53 5.00
N ASN A 366 -2.08 -5.00 4.88
CA ASN A 366 -2.88 -5.31 6.06
C ASN A 366 -2.51 -6.70 6.57
N ILE A 367 -1.84 -6.76 7.72
CA ILE A 367 -1.36 -8.00 8.37
C ILE A 367 -2.09 -8.15 9.70
N GLY A 368 -2.97 -9.14 9.78
CA GLY A 368 -3.81 -9.34 10.97
C GLY A 368 -4.69 -8.12 11.26
N ASP A 369 -4.52 -7.55 12.45
CA ASP A 369 -5.24 -6.38 12.95
C ASP A 369 -4.51 -5.05 12.69
N ARG A 370 -3.56 -5.02 11.75
CA ARG A 370 -2.67 -3.87 11.53
C ARG A 370 -2.43 -3.53 10.07
N THR A 371 -2.16 -2.26 9.81
CA THR A 371 -1.62 -1.75 8.54
C THR A 371 -0.12 -1.59 8.67
N PHE A 372 0.64 -2.11 7.72
CA PHE A 372 2.10 -2.01 7.63
C PHE A 372 2.47 -1.18 6.39
N VAL A 373 3.41 -0.25 6.56
CA VAL A 373 4.01 0.54 5.48
C VAL A 373 5.51 0.52 5.64
N TYR A 374 6.23 0.07 4.63
CA TYR A 374 7.68 -0.12 4.71
C TYR A 374 8.44 1.01 4.01
N TYR A 375 9.57 1.39 4.60
CA TYR A 375 10.41 2.48 4.12
C TYR A 375 11.89 2.19 4.41
N GLY A 376 12.78 2.95 3.78
CA GLY A 376 14.22 2.91 3.99
C GLY A 376 14.81 4.28 4.27
N ILE A 377 16.11 4.32 4.52
CA ILE A 377 16.87 5.55 4.78
C ILE A 377 17.65 5.95 3.54
N TRP A 378 17.47 7.20 3.10
CA TRP A 378 18.34 7.85 2.14
C TRP A 378 19.50 8.53 2.87
N THR A 379 20.68 7.92 2.76
CA THR A 379 21.92 8.47 3.32
C THR A 379 22.53 9.49 2.36
N GLU A 380 22.93 10.65 2.88
CA GLU A 380 23.55 11.73 2.12
C GLU A 380 24.77 12.32 2.82
N ASN A 381 24.64 12.62 4.12
CA ASN A 381 25.69 13.27 4.91
C ASN A 381 26.73 12.27 5.42
N ASP A 382 26.27 11.14 5.97
CA ASP A 382 27.12 10.07 6.46
C ASP A 382 26.79 8.77 5.72
N ARG A 383 27.71 8.37 4.85
CA ARG A 383 27.60 7.13 4.08
C ARG A 383 27.66 5.88 4.96
N ASN A 384 28.03 6.01 6.24
CA ASN A 384 28.00 4.94 7.24
C ASN A 384 26.74 4.96 8.13
N SER A 385 25.83 5.92 7.92
CA SER A 385 24.53 5.97 8.63
C SER A 385 23.75 4.67 8.41
N PRO A 386 23.01 4.17 9.43
CA PRO A 386 22.31 2.89 9.34
C PRO A 386 21.29 2.87 8.19
N THR A 387 21.31 1.77 7.44
CA THR A 387 20.32 1.45 6.41
C THR A 387 19.60 0.14 6.78
N GLY A 388 18.84 -0.44 5.86
CA GLY A 388 17.91 -1.53 6.14
C GLY A 388 16.47 -1.12 5.86
N VAL A 389 15.57 -2.09 5.98
CA VAL A 389 14.12 -1.88 5.79
C VAL A 389 13.46 -1.69 7.13
N ARG A 390 12.62 -0.67 7.20
CA ARG A 390 11.88 -0.26 8.38
C ARG A 390 10.39 -0.31 8.10
N VAL A 391 9.59 -0.18 9.14
CA VAL A 391 8.14 -0.23 9.04
C VAL A 391 7.51 0.84 9.91
N ALA A 392 6.43 1.43 9.43
CA ALA A 392 5.50 2.23 10.22
C ALA A 392 4.17 1.49 10.24
N THR A 393 3.45 1.61 11.34
CA THR A 393 2.25 0.79 11.55
C THR A 393 1.08 1.54 12.17
N TRP A 394 -0.11 1.01 11.92
CA TRP A 394 -1.38 1.46 12.49
C TRP A 394 -2.20 0.23 12.88
N PRO A 395 -3.17 0.34 13.80
CA PRO A 395 -4.31 -0.56 13.77
C PRO A 395 -4.93 -0.53 12.36
N ARG A 396 -5.43 -1.68 11.90
CA ARG A 396 -5.85 -1.89 10.50
C ARG A 396 -6.78 -0.78 10.04
N ASP A 397 -6.43 -0.18 8.91
CA ASP A 397 -7.18 0.87 8.21
C ASP A 397 -7.44 2.15 9.04
N ARG A 398 -6.68 2.40 10.13
CA ARG A 398 -6.85 3.58 11.00
C ARG A 398 -5.89 4.73 10.71
N LEU A 399 -5.66 5.03 9.43
CA LEU A 399 -4.76 6.12 8.99
C LEU A 399 -5.36 7.51 9.26
N GLY A 400 -6.68 7.60 9.43
CA GLY A 400 -7.38 8.81 9.80
C GLY A 400 -8.85 8.53 10.15
N TYR A 401 -9.53 9.51 10.72
CA TYR A 401 -10.91 9.38 11.18
C TYR A 401 -11.71 10.67 11.06
N PHE A 402 -13.04 10.52 11.00
CA PHE A 402 -13.97 11.59 11.34
C PHE A 402 -14.41 11.49 12.81
N ALA A 403 -14.57 12.64 13.44
CA ALA A 403 -15.27 12.81 14.71
C ALA A 403 -16.11 14.10 14.67
N PRO A 404 -17.23 14.19 15.40
CA PRO A 404 -17.98 15.43 15.55
C PRO A 404 -17.12 16.53 16.17
N VAL A 405 -17.28 17.77 15.70
CA VAL A 405 -16.76 18.93 16.42
C VAL A 405 -17.52 19.09 17.74
N PRO A 406 -16.91 19.65 18.80
CA PRO A 406 -17.61 19.94 20.04
C PRO A 406 -18.89 20.75 19.78
N SER A 407 -19.99 20.36 20.44
CA SER A 407 -21.31 21.00 20.31
C SER A 407 -21.96 20.92 18.92
N ALA A 408 -21.54 19.98 18.06
CA ALA A 408 -22.25 19.74 16.80
C ALA A 408 -23.70 19.29 17.06
N GLU A 409 -24.68 20.09 16.62
CA GLU A 409 -26.11 19.73 16.72
C GLU A 409 -26.49 18.61 15.75
N GLU A 410 -25.86 18.58 14.58
CA GLU A 410 -26.02 17.52 13.57
C GLU A 410 -24.66 17.17 12.99
N ALA A 411 -24.24 15.91 13.16
CA ALA A 411 -23.01 15.39 12.60
C ALA A 411 -23.28 14.15 11.74
N HIS A 412 -22.86 14.19 10.48
CA HIS A 412 -23.01 13.07 9.55
C HIS A 412 -22.04 13.13 8.38
N CYS A 413 -21.83 11.98 7.73
CA CYS A 413 -21.19 11.89 6.42
C CYS A 413 -22.03 11.06 5.44
N ILE A 414 -21.87 11.30 4.14
CA ILE A 414 -22.58 10.58 3.06
C ILE A 414 -21.59 10.23 1.95
N SER A 415 -21.66 8.98 1.49
CA SER A 415 -20.82 8.50 0.39
C SER A 415 -21.24 9.06 -0.98
N SER A 416 -20.31 8.97 -1.94
CA SER A 416 -20.65 8.95 -3.36
C SER A 416 -21.57 7.78 -3.71
N PRO A 417 -22.29 7.82 -4.85
CA PRO A 417 -23.11 6.71 -5.29
C PRO A 417 -22.26 5.45 -5.49
N ILE A 418 -22.74 4.32 -4.96
CA ILE A 418 -22.14 3.00 -5.11
C ILE A 418 -23.09 2.19 -5.98
N SER A 419 -22.59 1.76 -7.13
CA SER A 419 -23.32 0.92 -8.09
C SER A 419 -22.94 -0.56 -7.93
N ASN A 420 -23.74 -1.44 -8.52
CA ASN A 420 -23.48 -2.89 -8.60
C ASN A 420 -23.35 -3.58 -7.22
N VAL A 421 -24.17 -3.16 -6.26
CA VAL A 421 -24.24 -3.77 -4.93
C VAL A 421 -24.86 -5.16 -5.06
N ALA A 422 -24.10 -6.20 -4.72
CA ALA A 422 -24.58 -7.59 -4.74
C ALA A 422 -25.62 -7.85 -3.63
N ASP A 423 -26.49 -8.84 -3.82
CA ASP A 423 -27.63 -9.05 -2.92
C ASP A 423 -27.21 -9.39 -1.46
N GLU A 424 -26.13 -10.15 -1.29
CA GLU A 424 -25.61 -10.50 0.05
C GLU A 424 -24.65 -9.45 0.61
N SER A 425 -24.62 -8.24 0.04
CA SER A 425 -23.70 -7.20 0.50
C SER A 425 -24.04 -6.71 1.90
N ARG A 426 -23.02 -6.43 2.70
CA ARG A 426 -23.14 -5.99 4.10
C ARG A 426 -22.33 -4.73 4.35
N VAL A 427 -22.85 -3.84 5.19
CA VAL A 427 -22.10 -2.67 5.65
C VAL A 427 -21.46 -3.00 7.00
N CYS A 428 -20.19 -2.62 7.16
CA CYS A 428 -19.46 -2.75 8.41
C CYS A 428 -18.69 -1.47 8.72
N LEU A 429 -18.42 -1.21 10.01
CA LEU A 429 -17.73 0.00 10.47
C LEU A 429 -16.43 -0.32 11.21
N ASN A 430 -15.39 0.48 10.96
CA ASN A 430 -14.22 0.61 11.82
C ASN A 430 -14.39 1.83 12.73
N VAL A 431 -14.65 1.59 14.00
CA VAL A 431 -15.13 2.63 14.92
C VAL A 431 -14.57 2.43 16.33
N THR A 432 -14.38 3.54 17.05
CA THR A 432 -14.09 3.54 18.49
C THR A 432 -14.94 4.55 19.24
N GLY A 433 -15.14 4.33 20.54
CA GLY A 433 -15.76 5.31 21.44
C GLY A 433 -17.29 5.25 21.54
N LEU A 434 -17.94 4.22 20.96
CA LEU A 434 -19.38 4.05 21.09
C LEU A 434 -19.79 3.83 22.56
N SER A 435 -20.87 4.48 22.97
CA SER A 435 -21.46 4.41 24.30
C SER A 435 -22.95 4.82 24.27
N ASP A 436 -23.65 4.66 25.39
CA ASP A 436 -25.06 5.10 25.51
C ASP A 436 -25.20 6.63 25.32
N ALA A 437 -24.15 7.40 25.61
CA ALA A 437 -24.08 8.85 25.43
C ALA A 437 -23.42 9.27 24.10
N GLY A 438 -22.93 8.35 23.29
CA GLY A 438 -22.24 8.63 22.03
C GLY A 438 -22.47 7.49 21.06
N ALA A 439 -23.49 7.61 20.22
CA ALA A 439 -23.98 6.57 19.35
C ALA A 439 -23.84 6.95 17.87
N MET A 440 -23.91 5.93 17.00
CA MET A 440 -23.95 6.10 15.56
C MET A 440 -25.10 5.29 14.96
N THR A 441 -25.69 5.82 13.89
CA THR A 441 -26.64 5.09 13.05
C THR A 441 -26.18 5.13 11.60
N VAL A 442 -26.61 4.12 10.83
CA VAL A 442 -26.29 4.01 9.41
C VAL A 442 -27.58 3.91 8.60
N GLU A 443 -27.64 4.70 7.54
CA GLU A 443 -28.75 4.72 6.60
C GLU A 443 -28.26 4.38 5.20
N ILE A 444 -29.13 3.75 4.41
CA ILE A 444 -28.94 3.60 2.98
C ILE A 444 -29.87 4.57 2.28
N LEU A 445 -29.29 5.43 1.44
CA LEU A 445 -30.01 6.41 0.64
C LEU A 445 -30.01 6.00 -0.83
N ASP A 446 -30.98 6.49 -1.59
CA ASP A 446 -30.87 6.52 -3.05
C ASP A 446 -29.90 7.61 -3.53
N GLU A 447 -29.71 7.70 -4.85
CA GLU A 447 -28.83 8.70 -5.46
C GLU A 447 -29.26 10.15 -5.17
N GLN A 448 -30.56 10.36 -4.91
CA GLN A 448 -31.19 11.65 -4.59
C GLN A 448 -31.26 11.94 -3.08
N PHE A 449 -30.48 11.22 -2.26
CA PHE A 449 -30.36 11.41 -0.82
C PHE A 449 -31.64 11.09 -0.02
N ARG A 450 -32.57 10.32 -0.58
CA ARG A 450 -33.77 9.87 0.15
C ARG A 450 -33.48 8.54 0.84
N PRO A 451 -33.78 8.37 2.14
CA PRO A 451 -33.63 7.09 2.82
C PRO A 451 -34.45 5.99 2.14
N LEU A 452 -33.85 4.82 1.94
CA LEU A 452 -34.54 3.66 1.40
C LEU A 452 -35.42 3.02 2.50
N PRO A 453 -36.66 2.64 2.19
CA PRO A 453 -37.52 1.93 3.14
C PRO A 453 -36.85 0.68 3.69
N GLY A 454 -36.87 0.50 5.02
CA GLY A 454 -36.23 -0.62 5.70
C GLY A 454 -34.74 -0.42 6.01
N TYR A 455 -34.13 0.66 5.52
CA TYR A 455 -32.73 1.02 5.75
C TYR A 455 -32.56 2.45 6.29
N ALA A 456 -33.62 3.05 6.84
CA ALA A 456 -33.57 4.37 7.47
C ALA A 456 -33.00 4.28 8.89
N ALA A 457 -32.62 5.43 9.48
CA ALA A 457 -32.06 5.46 10.84
C ALA A 457 -33.02 4.87 11.89
N ALA A 458 -34.33 5.04 11.70
CA ALA A 458 -35.37 4.47 12.57
C ALA A 458 -35.45 2.94 12.51
N ASP A 459 -34.92 2.32 11.45
CA ASP A 459 -34.83 0.87 11.29
C ASP A 459 -33.49 0.30 11.74
N PHE A 460 -32.50 1.13 12.06
CA PHE A 460 -31.17 0.70 12.46
C PHE A 460 -31.21 -0.07 13.78
N VAL A 461 -30.46 -1.17 13.84
CA VAL A 461 -30.25 -1.97 15.06
C VAL A 461 -28.99 -1.47 15.77
N PRO A 462 -29.07 -0.95 17.02
CA PRO A 462 -27.93 -0.40 17.72
C PRO A 462 -26.74 -1.36 17.84
N ILE A 463 -25.54 -0.85 17.59
CA ILE A 463 -24.29 -1.59 17.78
C ILE A 463 -23.98 -1.64 19.27
N THR A 464 -23.88 -2.85 19.83
CA THR A 464 -23.61 -3.05 21.27
C THR A 464 -22.12 -2.98 21.63
N ALA A 465 -21.23 -3.22 20.67
CA ALA A 465 -19.79 -3.13 20.89
C ALA A 465 -19.34 -1.66 20.96
N LYS A 466 -18.51 -1.33 21.95
CA LYS A 466 -17.98 0.03 22.14
C LYS A 466 -16.95 0.44 21.09
N SER A 467 -16.28 -0.54 20.47
CA SER A 467 -15.21 -0.33 19.49
C SER A 467 -15.00 -1.61 18.69
N GLY A 468 -14.56 -1.49 17.44
CA GLY A 468 -14.21 -2.63 16.61
C GLY A 468 -13.73 -2.20 15.23
N MET A 469 -13.04 -3.12 14.54
CA MET A 469 -12.53 -2.87 13.19
C MET A 469 -13.56 -3.21 12.11
N HIS A 470 -14.44 -4.18 12.36
CA HIS A 470 -15.39 -4.69 11.37
C HIS A 470 -16.76 -4.93 12.00
N LEU A 471 -17.31 -3.90 12.66
CA LEU A 471 -18.58 -4.02 13.38
C LEU A 471 -19.74 -4.09 12.36
N PRO A 472 -20.57 -5.15 12.38
CA PRO A 472 -21.65 -5.30 11.41
C PRO A 472 -22.76 -4.28 11.64
N VAL A 473 -23.25 -3.71 10.54
CA VAL A 473 -24.47 -2.89 10.52
C VAL A 473 -25.66 -3.78 10.22
N ALA A 474 -26.78 -3.52 10.89
CA ALA A 474 -28.04 -4.19 10.63
C ALA A 474 -29.22 -3.23 10.79
N TRP A 475 -30.31 -3.59 10.14
CA TRP A 475 -31.61 -2.96 10.28
C TRP A 475 -32.65 -4.00 10.71
N ARG A 476 -33.84 -3.57 11.14
CA ARG A 476 -34.91 -4.47 11.62
C ARG A 476 -35.29 -5.54 10.59
N GLY A 477 -35.16 -5.25 9.30
CA GLY A 477 -35.42 -6.20 8.21
C GLY A 477 -34.27 -7.16 7.88
N GLY A 478 -33.07 -6.97 8.45
CA GLY A 478 -31.89 -7.78 8.18
C GLY A 478 -30.60 -6.97 8.10
N ALA A 479 -29.48 -7.65 7.79
CA ALA A 479 -28.14 -7.05 7.70
C ALA A 479 -27.57 -6.99 6.28
N THR A 480 -28.35 -7.42 5.28
CA THR A 480 -27.95 -7.52 3.88
C THR A 480 -28.68 -6.48 3.04
N LEU A 481 -28.07 -6.00 1.97
CA LEU A 481 -28.65 -5.02 1.04
C LEU A 481 -29.49 -5.64 -0.08
N GLY A 482 -29.90 -6.92 0.06
CA GLY A 482 -30.46 -7.77 -1.00
C GLY A 482 -31.75 -7.36 -1.68
N GLN A 483 -32.39 -6.29 -1.21
CA GLN A 483 -33.58 -5.73 -1.84
C GLN A 483 -33.29 -4.51 -2.71
N VAL A 484 -32.05 -4.01 -2.72
CA VAL A 484 -31.71 -2.76 -3.39
C VAL A 484 -31.13 -3.03 -4.77
N LYS A 485 -31.82 -2.55 -5.81
CA LYS A 485 -31.42 -2.72 -7.22
C LYS A 485 -30.90 -1.44 -7.88
N GLN A 486 -31.16 -0.28 -7.28
CA GLN A 486 -30.59 1.00 -7.70
C GLN A 486 -29.22 1.26 -7.05
N PRO A 487 -28.41 2.19 -7.58
CA PRO A 487 -27.25 2.70 -6.87
C PRO A 487 -27.65 3.31 -5.52
N ILE A 488 -26.74 3.20 -4.55
CA ILE A 488 -26.98 3.62 -3.17
C ILE A 488 -25.97 4.63 -2.69
N ARG A 489 -26.28 5.32 -1.60
CA ARG A 489 -25.30 6.01 -0.76
C ARG A 489 -25.38 5.46 0.65
N ILE A 490 -24.25 5.42 1.33
CA ILE A 490 -24.19 5.10 2.75
C ILE A 490 -24.09 6.43 3.51
N ARG A 491 -25.04 6.68 4.41
CA ARG A 491 -25.01 7.81 5.33
C ARG A 491 -24.74 7.30 6.74
N VAL A 492 -23.85 7.96 7.44
CA VAL A 492 -23.51 7.65 8.84
C VAL A 492 -23.79 8.89 9.68
N ASN A 493 -24.59 8.74 10.73
CA ASN A 493 -24.97 9.81 11.63
C ASN A 493 -24.35 9.59 13.01
N TRP A 494 -23.99 10.67 13.68
CA TRP A 494 -23.58 10.69 15.08
C TRP A 494 -24.70 11.29 15.93
N SER A 495 -24.78 10.85 17.19
CA SER A 495 -25.79 11.32 18.13
C SER A 495 -25.34 11.09 19.58
N GLY A 496 -25.99 11.77 20.51
CA GLY A 496 -25.71 11.68 21.95
C GLY A 496 -24.85 12.84 22.46
N GLU A 497 -24.85 13.00 23.79
CA GLU A 497 -24.19 14.10 24.50
C GLU A 497 -22.66 14.10 24.36
N ASN A 498 -22.05 12.92 24.18
CA ASN A 498 -20.60 12.70 24.11
C ASN A 498 -20.16 12.21 22.71
N GLN A 499 -20.92 12.55 21.68
CA GLN A 499 -20.70 12.09 20.31
C GLN A 499 -19.32 12.44 19.74
N GLU A 500 -18.69 13.52 20.21
CA GLU A 500 -17.34 13.95 19.84
C GLU A 500 -16.24 12.94 20.20
N ASN A 501 -16.52 12.00 21.10
CA ASN A 501 -15.59 10.93 21.46
C ASN A 501 -15.67 9.73 20.50
N VAL A 502 -16.67 9.69 19.62
CA VAL A 502 -16.88 8.58 18.68
C VAL A 502 -16.14 8.85 17.38
N ARG A 503 -15.24 7.94 17.01
CA ARG A 503 -14.37 8.06 15.84
C ARG A 503 -14.72 7.00 14.80
N LEU A 504 -14.98 7.43 13.57
CA LEU A 504 -15.15 6.55 12.41
C LEU A 504 -13.86 6.56 11.59
N PHE A 505 -13.23 5.41 11.41
CA PHE A 505 -11.98 5.25 10.65
C PHE A 505 -12.22 4.75 9.23
N ALA A 506 -13.24 3.92 9.02
CA ALA A 506 -13.60 3.38 7.71
C ALA A 506 -15.03 2.84 7.72
N ILE A 507 -15.66 2.85 6.54
CA ILE A 507 -16.88 2.10 6.24
C ILE A 507 -16.51 1.03 5.21
N TYR A 508 -16.89 -0.21 5.46
CA TYR A 508 -16.73 -1.31 4.53
C TYR A 508 -18.07 -1.69 3.93
N LEU A 509 -18.08 -1.93 2.62
CA LEU A 509 -19.14 -2.62 1.93
C LEU A 509 -18.57 -3.96 1.44
N ASP A 510 -18.89 -5.01 2.19
CA ASP A 510 -18.49 -6.37 1.90
C ASP A 510 -19.45 -6.95 0.87
N GLN A 511 -18.92 -7.35 -0.29
CA GLN A 511 -19.72 -8.00 -1.34
C GLN A 511 -19.21 -9.42 -1.59
N PRO A 512 -20.09 -10.43 -1.70
CA PRO A 512 -19.65 -11.75 -2.15
C PRO A 512 -18.93 -11.62 -3.51
N SER A 513 -17.74 -12.22 -3.69
CA SER A 513 -17.14 -12.26 -5.03
C SER A 513 -18.08 -13.00 -5.96
N ALA A 514 -18.31 -12.44 -7.15
CA ALA A 514 -18.83 -13.24 -8.25
C ALA A 514 -17.89 -14.45 -8.45
N PRO A 515 -18.40 -15.65 -8.76
CA PRO A 515 -17.55 -16.76 -9.14
C PRO A 515 -16.65 -16.30 -10.30
N SER A 516 -15.33 -16.50 -10.16
CA SER A 516 -14.38 -16.25 -11.24
C SER A 516 -14.88 -16.97 -12.50
N LYS A 517 -15.10 -16.21 -13.58
CA LYS A 517 -15.47 -16.79 -14.87
C LYS A 517 -14.28 -17.49 -15.52
#